data_AF-A0A2H0U9R1-F1
#
_entry.id   AF-A0A2H0U9R1-F1
#
_cell.length_a   1.000
_cell.length_b   1.000
_cell.length_c   1.000
_cell.angle_alpha   90.00
_cell.angle_beta   90.00
_cell.angle_gamma   90.00
#
_symmetry.space_group_name_H-M   'P 1'
#
loop_
_entity.id
_entity.type
_entity.pdbx_description
1 polymer ?
#
loop_
_entity_poly.entity_id
_entity_poly.type
_entity_poly.pdbx_seq_one_letter_code
_entity_poly.pdbx_strand_id
1 'polypeptide(L)'
;MTRLMACVLPLVSALVFPWQATVVLALGAAFFEPLMPLATGLLLDVLYYVPQTTLWPRFTLFGALVSVVALVVRSRLRTRRTS
;
A
#
# COMPACT_ATOMS: atom_id res chain seq x y z
N MET A 1 -15.87 -1.75 -11.03
CA MET A 1 -14.75 -1.30 -11.88
C MET A 1 -13.73 -0.46 -11.10
N THR A 2 -14.16 0.53 -10.30
CA THR A 2 -13.26 1.41 -9.52
C THR A 2 -12.31 0.70 -8.53
N ARG A 3 -12.76 -0.32 -7.80
CA ARG A 3 -11.90 -1.08 -6.86
C ARG A 3 -10.79 -1.88 -7.55
N LEU A 4 -11.08 -2.46 -8.71
CA LEU A 4 -10.10 -3.21 -9.50
C LEU A 4 -9.00 -2.30 -10.03
N MET A 5 -9.36 -1.11 -10.54
CA MET A 5 -8.39 -0.10 -10.96
C MET A 5 -7.50 0.36 -9.79
N ALA A 6 -8.09 0.59 -8.60
CA ALA A 6 -7.33 0.96 -7.42
C ALA A 6 -6.30 -0.10 -6.98
N CYS A 7 -6.58 -1.38 -7.24
CA CYS A 7 -5.65 -2.48 -6.97
C CYS A 7 -4.57 -2.62 -8.05
N VAL A 8 -4.96 -2.58 -9.33
CA VAL A 8 -4.07 -2.90 -10.44
C VAL A 8 -3.10 -1.76 -10.76
N LEU A 9 -3.52 -0.49 -10.66
CA LEU A 9 -2.66 0.66 -10.95
C LEU A 9 -1.36 0.70 -10.13
N PRO A 10 -1.39 0.57 -8.79
CA PRO A 10 -0.16 0.63 -8.00
C PRO A 10 0.72 -0.61 -8.22
N LEU A 11 0.15 -1.79 -8.47
CA LEU A 11 0.90 -3.00 -8.83
C LEU A 11 1.63 -2.86 -10.17
N VAL A 12 0.93 -2.35 -11.20
CA VAL A 12 1.54 -2.11 -12.52
C VAL A 12 2.57 -0.98 -12.45
N SER A 13 2.30 0.06 -11.66
CA SER A 13 3.25 1.15 -11.45
C SER A 13 4.53 0.68 -10.77
N ALA A 14 4.48 -0.30 -9.86
CA ALA A 14 5.66 -0.87 -9.23
C ALA A 14 6.64 -1.50 -10.23
N LEU A 15 6.16 -1.96 -11.38
CA LEU A 15 6.97 -2.54 -12.46
C LEU A 15 7.51 -1.51 -13.44
N VAL A 16 6.76 -0.43 -13.70
CA VAL A 16 7.02 0.49 -14.83
C VAL A 16 7.60 1.83 -14.38
N PHE A 17 7.39 2.24 -13.12
CA PHE A 17 7.76 3.55 -12.59
C PHE A 17 8.66 3.45 -11.35
N PRO A 18 9.45 4.50 -11.05
CA PRO A 18 10.24 4.58 -9.83
C PRO A 18 9.36 4.49 -8.57
N TRP A 19 9.89 3.81 -7.54
CA TRP A 19 9.18 3.40 -6.32
C TRP A 19 8.39 4.53 -5.61
N GLN A 20 8.83 5.79 -5.75
CA GLN A 20 8.16 6.96 -5.15
C GLN A 20 6.75 7.17 -5.71
N ALA A 21 6.56 6.99 -7.03
CA ALA A 21 5.25 7.14 -7.67
C ALA A 21 4.29 6.02 -7.24
N THR A 22 4.83 4.81 -7.06
CA THR A 22 4.11 3.64 -6.58
C THR A 22 3.54 3.85 -5.17
N VAL A 23 4.32 4.48 -4.28
CA VAL A 23 3.89 4.78 -2.90
C VAL A 23 2.70 5.73 -2.88
N VAL A 24 2.70 6.78 -3.72
CA VAL A 24 1.59 7.74 -3.79
C VAL A 24 0.31 7.06 -4.31
N LEU A 25 0.44 6.21 -5.32
CA LEU A 25 -0.69 5.44 -5.86
C LEU A 25 -1.22 4.42 -4.83
N ALA A 26 -0.33 3.74 -4.10
CA ALA A 26 -0.71 2.80 -3.05
C ALA A 26 -1.43 3.50 -1.88
N LEU A 27 -0.99 4.69 -1.49
CA LEU A 27 -1.68 5.53 -0.50
C LEU A 27 -3.09 5.93 -0.97
N GLY A 28 -3.23 6.32 -2.24
CA GLY A 28 -4.55 6.59 -2.83
C GLY A 28 -5.45 5.36 -2.84
N ALA A 29 -4.89 4.18 -3.14
CA ALA A 29 -5.62 2.91 -3.13
C ALA A 29 -6.06 2.49 -1.72
N ALA A 30 -5.33 2.89 -0.68
CA ALA A 30 -5.64 2.57 0.73
C ALA A 30 -7.03 3.05 1.16
N PHE A 31 -7.53 4.14 0.57
CA PHE A 31 -8.88 4.65 0.81
C PHE A 31 -9.98 3.68 0.35
N PHE A 32 -9.71 2.92 -0.71
CA PHE A 32 -10.65 1.92 -1.24
C PHE A 32 -10.42 0.55 -0.62
N GLU A 33 -9.14 0.12 -0.60
CA GLU A 33 -8.73 -1.19 -0.13
C GLU A 33 -7.55 -1.05 0.86
N PRO A 34 -7.80 -1.18 2.17
CA PRO A 34 -6.79 -0.86 3.19
C PRO A 34 -5.60 -1.81 3.17
N LEU A 35 -5.71 -2.99 2.56
CA LEU A 35 -4.63 -3.97 2.45
C LEU A 35 -3.69 -3.72 1.26
N MET A 36 -4.04 -2.81 0.34
CA MET A 36 -3.22 -2.54 -0.85
C MET A 36 -1.81 -2.03 -0.54
N PRO A 37 -1.62 -1.06 0.37
CA PRO A 37 -0.29 -0.58 0.76
C PRO A 37 0.67 -1.69 1.21
N LEU A 38 0.16 -2.67 1.97
CA LEU A 38 0.93 -3.81 2.45
C LEU A 38 1.33 -4.74 1.29
N ALA A 39 0.40 -5.05 0.39
CA ALA A 39 0.70 -5.89 -0.79
C ALA A 39 1.73 -5.23 -1.71
N THR A 40 1.62 -3.91 -1.93
CA THR A 40 2.60 -3.14 -2.72
C THR A 40 3.96 -3.07 -2.04
N GLY A 41 3.99 -2.92 -0.71
CA GLY A 41 5.24 -2.90 0.07
C GLY A 41 6.00 -4.21 -0.03
N LEU A 42 5.29 -5.35 0.07
CA LEU A 42 5.85 -6.69 -0.16
C LEU A 42 6.43 -6.83 -1.56
N LEU A 43 5.68 -6.39 -2.58
CA LEU A 43 6.13 -6.48 -3.96
C LEU A 43 7.41 -5.65 -4.20
N LEU A 44 7.46 -4.42 -3.65
CA LEU A 44 8.62 -3.55 -3.74
C LEU A 44 9.84 -4.10 -3.00
N ASP A 45 9.68 -4.67 -1.80
CA ASP A 45 10.79 -5.30 -1.10
C ASP A 45 11.35 -6.50 -1.86
N VAL A 46 10.52 -7.25 -2.58
CA VAL A 46 10.98 -8.35 -3.45
C VAL A 46 11.67 -7.82 -4.72
N LEU A 47 11.09 -6.82 -5.38
CA LEU A 47 11.62 -6.24 -6.62
C LEU A 47 12.95 -5.49 -6.42
N TYR A 48 13.05 -4.74 -5.31
CA TYR A 48 14.22 -3.95 -4.96
C TYR A 48 15.10 -4.64 -3.91
N TYR A 49 14.94 -5.96 -3.71
CA TYR A 49 15.82 -6.72 -2.84
C TYR A 49 17.24 -6.69 -3.39
N VAL A 50 18.15 -6.05 -2.65
CA VAL A 50 19.58 -6.03 -2.96
C VAL A 50 20.29 -6.84 -1.88
N PRO A 51 20.87 -8.02 -2.21
CA PRO A 51 21.39 -9.00 -1.24
C PRO A 51 22.49 -8.50 -0.29
N GLN A 52 23.00 -7.28 -0.48
CA GLN A 52 24.18 -6.76 0.24
C GLN A 52 23.98 -5.43 0.95
N THR A 53 22.85 -4.75 0.77
CA THR A 53 22.66 -3.39 1.32
C THR A 53 21.72 -3.35 2.51
N THR A 54 20.66 -4.15 2.56
CA THR A 54 19.77 -4.21 3.73
C THR A 54 18.89 -5.46 3.70
N LEU A 55 18.89 -6.25 4.78
CA LEU A 55 18.00 -7.41 4.96
C LEU A 55 16.59 -7.04 5.45
N TRP A 56 16.33 -5.77 5.73
CA TRP A 56 15.09 -5.34 6.37
C TRP A 56 14.06 -4.92 5.33
N PRO A 57 12.84 -5.49 5.37
CA PRO A 57 11.76 -5.20 4.42
C PRO A 57 11.10 -3.85 4.76
N ARG A 58 11.79 -2.76 4.43
CA ARG A 58 11.38 -1.40 4.79
C ARG A 58 10.05 -1.03 4.14
N PHE A 59 9.85 -1.37 2.86
CA PHE A 59 8.63 -1.00 2.15
C PHE A 59 7.40 -1.74 2.70
N THR A 60 7.56 -3.01 3.12
CA THR A 60 6.53 -3.80 3.79
C THR A 60 6.18 -3.20 5.15
N LEU A 61 7.16 -2.75 5.94
CA LEU A 61 6.90 -2.12 7.23
C LEU A 61 6.09 -0.82 7.08
N PHE A 62 6.45 0.02 6.12
CA PHE A 62 5.68 1.23 5.82
C PHE A 62 4.28 0.89 5.28
N GLY A 63 4.17 -0.06 4.35
CA GLY A 63 2.90 -0.53 3.83
C GLY A 63 1.97 -1.07 4.92
N ALA A 64 2.50 -1.86 5.85
CA ALA A 64 1.77 -2.38 6.99
C ALA A 64 1.28 -1.26 7.93
N LEU A 65 2.14 -0.27 8.22
CA LEU A 65 1.76 0.86 9.05
C LEU A 65 0.63 1.68 8.41
N VAL A 66 0.72 1.95 7.12
CA VAL A 66 -0.34 2.65 6.36
C VAL A 66 -1.64 1.84 6.36
N SER A 67 -1.56 0.53 6.15
CA SER A 67 -2.73 -0.36 6.19
C SER A 67 -3.43 -0.36 7.56
N VAL A 68 -2.66 -0.39 8.66
CA VAL A 68 -3.20 -0.29 10.02
C VAL A 68 -3.89 1.06 10.23
N VAL A 69 -3.26 2.17 9.82
CA VAL A 69 -3.84 3.51 9.94
C VAL A 69 -5.15 3.59 9.12
N ALA A 70 -5.16 3.09 7.88
CA ALA A 70 -6.34 3.07 7.04
C ALA A 70 -7.50 2.26 7.66
N LEU A 71 -7.20 1.11 8.26
CA LEU A 71 -8.19 0.30 8.98
C LEU A 71 -8.76 1.04 10.20
N VAL A 72 -7.90 1.70 10.99
CA VAL A 72 -8.32 2.48 12.16
C VAL A 72 -9.19 3.68 11.75
N VAL A 73 -8.79 4.42 10.73
CA VAL A 73 -9.58 5.55 10.22
C VAL A 73 -10.94 5.06 9.72
N ARG A 74 -10.97 3.95 8.97
CA ARG A 74 -12.22 3.37 8.46
C ARG A 74 -13.13 2.86 9.57
N SER A 75 -12.60 2.24 10.63
CA SER A 75 -13.40 1.80 11.77
C SER A 75 -14.03 2.97 12.51
N ARG A 76 -13.27 4.04 12.77
CA ARG A 76 -13.75 5.26 13.42
C ARG A 76 -14.81 6.00 12.60
N LEU A 77 -14.64 6.08 11.28
CA LEU A 77 -15.63 6.68 10.38
C LEU A 77 -16.93 5.87 10.33
N ARG A 78 -16.85 4.54 10.37
CA ARG A 78 -18.03 3.67 10.36
C ARG A 78 -18.82 3.75 11.67
N THR A 79 -18.13 3.82 12.81
CA THR A 79 -18.76 4.02 14.13
C THR A 79 -19.53 5.35 14.22
N ARG A 80 -19.11 6.39 13.48
CA ARG A 80 -19.78 7.70 13.48
C ARG A 80 -21.07 7.76 12.65
N ARG A 81 -21.37 6.75 11.82
CA ARG A 81 -22.55 6.75 10.93
C ARG A 81 -23.80 6.16 11.60
N THR A 82 -23.68 5.60 12.80
CA THR A 82 -24.76 4.89 13.51
C THR A 82 -25.16 5.54 14.84
N SER A 83 -24.76 6.79 15.09
CA SER A 83 -25.22 7.61 16.22
C SER A 83 -25.94 8.84 15.72
#